data_AF-A0A4Q0NWQ3-F1
#
_entry.id   AF-A0A4Q0NWQ3-F1
#
_cell.length_a   1.000
_cell.length_b   1.000
_cell.length_c   1.000
_cell.angle_alpha   90.00
_cell.angle_beta   90.00
_cell.angle_gamma   90.00
#
_symmetry.space_group_name_H-M   'P 1'
#
loop_
_entity.id
_entity.type
_entity.pdbx_description
1 polymer ?
#
loop_
_entity_poly.entity_id
_entity_poly.type
_entity_poly.pdbx_seq_one_letter_code
_entity_poly.pdbx_strand_id
1 'polypeptide(L)'
;MLHPEVVEELYSVRFRNSGFKRTPVLYAAAEKSFKRFLINTIGQNVFVMTTALGLDVYYKSTRNHTDFIKNNLWLFKDNLSSEHAELQVEEQEGEAVLHYLNTVIDTLIHHPQLFLSCCKKFLQHYKDSNTKTRMIELLYATFESHLQKLITDEKTPYAAKIKKLLLESQLYQYTLIDNFTSLSKQSTSAIRFN
;
A
#
# COMPACT_ATOMS: atom_id res chain seq x y z
N MET A 1 2.70 -20.68 -1.36
CA MET A 1 2.64 -20.63 0.11
C MET A 1 3.30 -19.34 0.57
N LEU A 2 2.58 -18.52 1.34
CA LEU A 2 3.14 -17.34 1.99
C LEU A 2 4.17 -17.83 3.02
N HIS A 3 5.38 -17.28 3.04
CA HIS A 3 6.39 -17.67 4.02
C HIS A 3 5.94 -17.18 5.41
N PRO A 4 5.85 -18.05 6.43
CA PRO A 4 5.37 -17.69 7.78
C PRO A 4 6.11 -16.49 8.39
N GLU A 5 7.43 -16.41 8.19
CA GLU A 5 8.32 -15.37 8.76
C GLU A 5 8.08 -13.94 8.24
N VAL A 6 7.35 -13.76 7.14
CA VAL A 6 7.02 -12.40 6.65
C VAL A 6 5.79 -11.86 7.36
N VAL A 7 4.93 -12.74 7.85
CA VAL A 7 3.62 -12.39 8.38
C VAL A 7 3.69 -12.05 9.85
N GLU A 8 4.47 -12.77 10.66
CA GLU A 8 4.55 -12.54 12.12
C GLU A 8 4.99 -11.13 12.52
N GLU A 9 5.86 -10.50 11.73
CA GLU A 9 6.36 -9.14 11.97
C GLU A 9 5.61 -8.07 11.17
N LEU A 10 4.44 -8.40 10.62
CA LEU A 10 3.62 -7.50 9.83
C LEU A 10 2.64 -6.74 10.74
N TYR A 11 2.62 -5.42 10.59
CA TYR A 11 1.72 -4.54 11.32
C TYR A 11 0.97 -3.63 10.36
N SER A 12 -0.22 -3.21 10.78
CA SER A 12 -0.89 -2.08 10.16
C SER A 12 -1.53 -1.17 11.19
N VAL A 13 -1.47 0.13 10.92
CA VAL A 13 -2.25 1.14 11.64
C VAL A 13 -3.04 1.96 10.62
N ARG A 14 -4.35 2.05 10.86
CA ARG A 14 -5.27 2.87 10.08
C ARG A 14 -5.72 4.06 10.91
N PHE A 15 -5.65 5.24 10.30
CA PHE A 15 -6.20 6.47 10.85
C PHE A 15 -7.45 6.86 10.07
N ARG A 16 -8.54 7.19 10.77
CA ARG A 16 -9.77 7.72 10.16
C ARG A 16 -10.18 9.00 10.86
N ASN A 17 -10.73 9.94 10.10
CA ASN A 17 -11.41 11.07 10.70
C ASN A 17 -12.66 10.57 11.44
N SER A 18 -12.93 11.14 12.61
CA SER A 18 -14.19 10.91 13.32
C SER A 18 -15.37 11.43 12.50
N GLY A 19 -16.33 10.54 12.23
CA GLY A 19 -17.47 10.82 11.35
C GLY A 19 -17.11 10.87 9.85
N PHE A 20 -18.12 11.09 9.01
CA PHE A 20 -17.91 11.20 7.56
C PHE A 20 -17.41 12.61 7.19
N LYS A 21 -16.11 12.86 7.36
CA LYS A 21 -15.47 14.09 6.86
C LYS A 21 -14.91 13.84 5.45
N ARG A 22 -15.26 14.69 4.48
CA ARG A 22 -14.75 14.66 3.10
C ARG A 22 -13.24 14.98 3.01
N THR A 23 -12.65 15.48 4.08
CA THR A 23 -11.23 15.80 4.16
C THR A 23 -10.41 14.52 4.35
N PRO A 24 -9.35 14.29 3.58
CA PRO A 24 -8.45 13.17 3.84
C PRO A 24 -7.68 13.38 5.15
N VAL A 25 -7.14 12.30 5.73
CA VAL A 25 -6.26 12.40 6.90
C VAL A 25 -4.97 13.14 6.54
N LEU A 26 -4.42 12.87 5.35
CA LEU A 26 -3.30 13.60 4.75
C LEU A 26 -3.59 13.85 3.27
N TYR A 27 -3.23 15.04 2.78
CA TYR A 27 -3.18 15.30 1.34
C TYR A 27 -1.93 14.66 0.71
N ALA A 28 -1.91 14.51 -0.62
CA ALA A 28 -0.89 13.73 -1.34
C ALA A 28 0.56 14.15 -1.04
N ALA A 29 0.84 15.45 -0.91
CA ALA A 29 2.18 15.95 -0.60
C ALA A 29 2.62 15.58 0.84
N ALA A 30 1.70 15.67 1.79
CA ALA A 30 1.91 15.28 3.17
C ALA A 30 2.06 13.76 3.32
N GLU A 31 1.23 12.96 2.62
CA GLU A 31 1.35 11.51 2.56
C GLU A 31 2.74 11.07 2.07
N LYS A 32 3.25 11.69 1.00
CA LYS A 32 4.59 11.40 0.47
C LYS A 32 5.69 11.75 1.47
N SER A 33 5.55 12.89 2.16
CA SER A 33 6.51 13.33 3.17
C SER A 33 6.49 12.42 4.40
N PHE A 34 5.31 12.01 4.84
CA PHE A 34 5.11 11.09 5.96
C PHE A 34 5.66 9.71 5.65
N LYS A 35 5.38 9.16 4.46
CA LYS A 35 5.99 7.90 3.99
C LYS A 35 7.51 7.95 4.04
N ARG A 36 8.11 9.03 3.52
CA ARG A 36 9.58 9.19 3.52
C ARG A 36 10.14 9.30 4.94
N PHE A 37 9.46 10.02 5.83
CA PHE A 37 9.81 10.08 7.23
C PHE A 37 9.81 8.69 7.87
N LEU A 38 8.72 7.93 7.73
CA LEU A 38 8.62 6.58 8.29
C LEU A 38 9.70 5.64 7.74
N ILE A 39 9.97 5.69 6.43
CA ILE A 39 11.03 4.89 5.82
C ILE A 39 12.40 5.18 6.47
N ASN A 40 12.68 6.46 6.74
CA ASN A 40 13.94 6.88 7.35
C ASN A 40 14.04 6.53 8.84
N THR A 41 12.91 6.40 9.54
CA THR A 41 12.89 6.19 11.00
C THR A 41 12.67 4.75 11.43
N ILE A 42 11.82 4.00 10.72
CA ILE A 42 11.45 2.62 11.07
C ILE A 42 11.84 1.59 9.99
N GLY A 43 12.48 2.04 8.91
CA GLY A 43 13.10 1.16 7.90
C GLY A 43 12.34 1.08 6.57
N GLN A 44 12.92 0.37 5.61
CA GLN A 44 12.44 0.36 4.21
C GLN A 44 11.12 -0.41 4.00
N ASN A 45 10.71 -1.24 4.96
CA ASN A 45 9.45 -1.98 4.88
C ASN A 45 8.28 -1.16 5.39
N VAL A 46 7.96 -0.08 4.67
CA VAL A 46 6.82 0.79 4.96
C VAL A 46 6.02 1.05 3.69
N PHE A 47 4.70 0.84 3.78
CA PHE A 47 3.73 1.19 2.77
C PHE A 47 2.70 2.12 3.39
N VAL A 48 2.51 3.29 2.78
CA VAL A 48 1.54 4.29 3.24
C VAL A 48 0.61 4.59 2.08
N MET A 49 -0.69 4.60 2.35
CA MET A 49 -1.70 4.90 1.35
C MET A 49 -2.88 5.63 1.97
N THR A 50 -3.18 6.83 1.46
CA THR A 50 -4.45 7.48 1.77
C THR A 50 -5.56 6.91 0.89
N THR A 51 -6.52 6.26 1.53
CA THR A 51 -7.82 5.93 0.94
C THR A 51 -8.81 7.07 1.22
N ALA A 52 -9.93 7.08 0.50
CA ALA A 52 -10.99 8.04 0.78
C ALA A 52 -11.68 7.82 2.16
N LEU A 53 -11.38 6.70 2.81
CA LEU A 53 -11.92 6.30 4.11
C LEU A 53 -10.88 6.35 5.24
N GLY A 54 -9.65 6.80 4.97
CA GLY A 54 -8.60 6.85 5.98
C GLY A 54 -7.17 6.82 5.41
N LEU A 55 -6.20 6.91 6.29
CA LEU A 55 -4.78 6.70 5.99
C LEU A 55 -4.37 5.34 6.53
N ASP A 56 -3.94 4.46 5.64
CA ASP A 56 -3.44 3.13 5.99
C ASP A 56 -1.92 3.13 5.96
N VAL A 57 -1.31 2.66 7.04
CA VAL A 57 0.14 2.44 7.15
C VAL A 57 0.37 0.96 7.44
N TYR A 58 1.11 0.30 6.57
CA TYR A 58 1.55 -1.08 6.73
C TYR A 58 3.07 -1.08 6.88
N TYR A 59 3.60 -1.83 7.84
CA TYR A 59 5.03 -1.91 8.05
C TYR A 59 5.45 -3.28 8.57
N LYS A 60 6.69 -3.66 8.24
CA LYS A 60 7.33 -4.85 8.79
C LYS A 60 8.42 -4.42 9.77
N SER A 61 8.35 -4.89 11.01
CA SER A 61 9.33 -4.58 12.06
C SER A 61 9.35 -5.67 13.12
N THR A 62 10.46 -5.83 13.83
CA THR A 62 10.56 -6.72 14.99
C THR A 62 9.80 -6.19 16.22
N ARG A 63 9.27 -4.97 16.14
CA ARG A 63 8.49 -4.33 17.21
C ARG A 63 7.34 -3.51 16.65
N ASN A 64 6.27 -3.41 17.44
CA ASN A 64 5.15 -2.53 17.14
C ASN A 64 5.59 -1.05 17.21
N HIS A 65 5.26 -0.27 16.18
CA HIS A 65 5.56 1.15 16.04
C HIS A 65 4.31 2.04 16.02
N THR A 66 3.12 1.52 16.32
CA THR A 66 1.87 2.30 16.23
C THR A 66 1.95 3.60 17.02
N ASP A 67 2.34 3.57 18.29
CA ASP A 67 2.43 4.78 19.11
C ASP A 67 3.39 5.81 18.51
N PHE A 68 4.52 5.36 17.97
CA PHE A 68 5.46 6.23 17.28
C PHE A 68 4.82 6.86 16.03
N ILE A 69 4.14 6.07 15.21
CA ILE A 69 3.48 6.53 13.98
C ILE A 69 2.37 7.54 14.32
N LYS A 70 1.52 7.20 15.30
CA LYS A 70 0.43 8.05 15.82
C LYS A 70 0.95 9.38 16.34
N ASN A 71 1.99 9.34 17.17
CA ASN A 71 2.58 10.52 17.79
C ASN A 71 3.38 11.40 16.81
N ASN A 72 3.69 10.92 15.61
CA ASN A 72 4.39 11.74 14.60
C ASN A 72 3.50 12.12 13.40
N LEU A 73 2.32 11.53 13.25
CA LEU A 73 1.38 11.85 12.17
C LEU A 73 0.98 13.34 12.16
N TRP A 74 0.84 13.96 13.34
CA TRP A 74 0.42 15.36 13.46
C TRP A 74 1.41 16.34 12.84
N LEU A 75 2.71 15.99 12.76
CA LEU A 75 3.74 16.81 12.12
C LEU A 75 3.48 17.02 10.62
N PHE A 76 2.64 16.16 10.03
CA PHE A 76 2.32 16.17 8.60
C PHE A 76 0.88 16.63 8.33
N LYS A 77 0.10 16.94 9.37
CA LYS A 77 -1.22 17.55 9.20
C LYS A 77 -1.07 19.05 8.99
N ASP A 78 -1.83 19.61 8.04
CA ASP A 78 -1.84 21.05 7.81
C ASP A 78 -2.36 21.79 9.05
N ASN A 79 -1.68 22.86 9.46
CA ASN A 79 -2.04 23.72 10.60
C ASN A 79 -3.46 24.34 10.51
N LEU A 80 -4.09 24.29 9.33
CA LEU A 80 -5.49 24.70 9.11
C LEU A 80 -6.51 23.69 9.67
N SER A 81 -6.06 22.51 10.09
CA SER A 81 -6.86 21.48 10.78
C SER A 81 -6.67 21.56 12.29
N SER A 82 -6.72 22.78 12.86
CA SER A 82 -6.53 23.09 14.28
C SER A 82 -7.61 22.54 15.22
N GLU A 83 -8.53 21.71 14.72
CA GLU A 83 -9.21 20.76 15.59
C GLU A 83 -8.27 19.57 15.75
N HIS A 84 -7.87 19.26 16.98
CA HIS A 84 -7.45 17.91 17.35
C HIS A 84 -8.65 16.97 17.10
N ALA A 85 -8.99 16.75 15.83
CA ALA A 85 -10.01 15.82 15.43
C ALA A 85 -9.48 14.47 15.89
N GLU A 86 -10.13 13.92 16.91
CA GLU A 86 -9.85 12.60 17.42
C GLU A 86 -9.91 11.65 16.22
N LEU A 87 -8.73 11.21 15.79
CA LEU A 87 -8.60 10.20 14.77
C LEU A 87 -9.00 8.88 15.43
N GLN A 88 -9.90 8.16 14.78
CA GLN A 88 -10.06 6.75 15.12
C GLN A 88 -8.82 6.02 14.62
N VAL A 89 -8.24 5.21 15.49
CA VAL A 89 -7.04 4.42 15.21
C VAL A 89 -7.43 2.94 15.31
N GLU A 90 -7.14 2.18 14.26
CA GLU A 90 -7.32 0.73 14.23
C GLU A 90 -5.97 0.08 13.94
N GLU A 91 -5.64 -0.94 14.72
CA GLU A 91 -4.35 -1.61 14.69
C GLU A 91 -4.54 -3.10 14.43
N GLN A 92 -3.65 -3.66 13.61
CA GLN A 92 -3.64 -5.09 13.32
C GLN A 92 -2.18 -5.58 13.28
N GLU A 93 -2.01 -6.85 13.60
CA GLU A 93 -0.72 -7.54 13.62
C GLU A 93 -0.88 -8.92 12.97
N GLY A 94 0.20 -9.42 12.37
CA GLY A 94 0.23 -10.76 11.83
C GLY A 94 -0.67 -10.95 10.61
N GLU A 95 -1.30 -12.12 10.54
CA GLU A 95 -2.27 -12.47 9.50
C GLU A 95 -3.48 -11.52 9.46
N ALA A 96 -3.85 -10.95 10.61
CA ALA A 96 -4.99 -10.04 10.72
C ALA A 96 -4.82 -8.81 9.82
N VAL A 97 -3.58 -8.39 9.53
CA VAL A 97 -3.29 -7.29 8.60
C VAL A 97 -3.80 -7.59 7.18
N LEU A 98 -3.62 -8.82 6.70
CA LEU A 98 -4.04 -9.23 5.35
C LEU A 98 -5.56 -9.37 5.27
N HIS A 99 -6.18 -9.91 6.32
CA HIS A 99 -7.63 -9.95 6.43
C HIS A 99 -8.22 -8.54 6.48
N TYR A 100 -7.59 -7.64 7.22
CA TYR A 100 -8.04 -6.26 7.33
C TYR A 100 -7.92 -5.50 6.01
N LEU A 101 -6.84 -5.71 5.25
CA LEU A 101 -6.72 -5.18 3.89
C LEU A 101 -7.93 -5.58 3.02
N ASN A 102 -8.35 -6.84 3.07
CA ASN A 102 -9.53 -7.30 2.32
C ASN A 102 -10.82 -6.63 2.81
N THR A 103 -11.01 -6.50 4.13
CA THR A 103 -12.15 -5.79 4.71
C THR A 103 -12.24 -4.33 4.24
N VAL A 104 -11.10 -3.64 4.14
CA VAL A 104 -11.04 -2.26 3.63
C VAL A 104 -11.49 -2.22 2.17
N ILE A 105 -11.01 -3.16 1.35
CA ILE A 105 -11.38 -3.27 -0.06
C ILE A 105 -12.90 -3.53 -0.18
N ASP A 106 -13.43 -4.47 0.59
CA ASP A 106 -14.86 -4.82 0.60
C ASP A 106 -15.75 -3.63 1.02
N THR A 107 -15.28 -2.85 1.99
CA THR A 107 -15.98 -1.62 2.39
C THR A 107 -16.06 -0.63 1.23
N LEU A 108 -14.98 -0.51 0.45
CA LEU A 108 -14.93 0.41 -0.69
C LEU A 108 -15.81 -0.02 -1.85
N ILE A 109 -16.10 -1.31 -2.04
CA ILE A 109 -16.95 -1.83 -3.14
C ILE A 109 -18.30 -1.10 -3.21
N HIS A 110 -18.88 -0.79 -2.04
CA HIS A 110 -20.15 -0.07 -1.91
C HIS A 110 -20.05 1.42 -2.33
N HIS A 111 -18.83 1.89 -2.61
CA HIS A 111 -18.51 3.24 -3.07
C HIS A 111 -17.68 3.19 -4.37
N PRO A 112 -18.31 2.92 -5.53
CA PRO A 112 -17.62 2.54 -6.77
C PRO A 112 -16.44 3.46 -7.18
N GLN A 113 -16.60 4.77 -7.08
CA GLN A 113 -15.54 5.71 -7.45
C GLN A 113 -14.37 5.70 -6.48
N LEU A 114 -14.65 5.54 -5.18
CA LEU A 114 -13.62 5.45 -4.15
C LEU A 114 -12.84 4.14 -4.29
N PHE A 115 -13.55 3.06 -4.58
CA PHE A 115 -12.96 1.77 -4.89
C PHE A 115 -12.05 1.83 -6.12
N LEU A 116 -12.53 2.37 -7.25
CA LEU A 116 -11.70 2.53 -8.45
C LEU A 116 -10.46 3.39 -8.18
N SER A 117 -10.60 4.46 -7.41
CA SER A 117 -9.48 5.32 -7.01
C SER A 117 -8.49 4.56 -6.13
N CYS A 118 -8.96 3.76 -5.18
CA CYS A 118 -8.13 2.93 -4.32
C CYS A 118 -7.34 1.92 -5.16
N CYS A 119 -8.01 1.21 -6.08
CA CYS A 119 -7.35 0.24 -6.96
C CYS A 119 -6.24 0.90 -7.79
N LYS A 120 -6.52 2.07 -8.39
CA LYS A 120 -5.51 2.83 -9.13
C LYS A 120 -4.32 3.22 -8.25
N LYS A 121 -4.57 3.76 -7.05
CA LYS A 121 -3.51 4.16 -6.13
C LYS A 121 -2.65 2.98 -5.68
N PHE A 122 -3.26 1.86 -5.32
CA PHE A 122 -2.54 0.67 -4.88
C PHE A 122 -1.64 0.13 -6.00
N LEU A 123 -2.18 -0.01 -7.21
CA LEU A 123 -1.44 -0.47 -8.38
C LEU A 123 -0.33 0.53 -8.78
N GLN A 124 -0.61 1.83 -8.72
CA GLN A 124 0.38 2.87 -9.03
C GLN A 124 1.50 2.88 -7.99
N HIS A 125 1.18 2.81 -6.69
CA HIS A 125 2.17 2.71 -5.63
C HIS A 125 3.02 1.46 -5.82
N TYR A 126 2.41 0.32 -6.16
CA TYR A 126 3.16 -0.88 -6.45
C TYR A 126 4.11 -0.64 -7.63
N LYS A 127 3.65 -0.08 -8.75
CA LYS A 127 4.49 0.26 -9.92
C LYS A 127 5.67 1.17 -9.54
N ASP A 128 5.40 2.27 -8.85
CA ASP A 128 6.38 3.33 -8.52
C ASP A 128 7.33 2.97 -7.38
N SER A 129 7.08 1.89 -6.64
CA SER A 129 8.02 1.42 -5.62
C SER A 129 9.35 0.99 -6.27
N ASN A 130 10.39 1.81 -6.13
CA ASN A 130 11.76 1.50 -6.58
C ASN A 130 12.26 0.16 -6.03
N THR A 131 11.86 -0.21 -4.81
CA THR A 131 12.19 -1.48 -4.18
C THR A 131 10.90 -2.24 -3.88
N LYS A 132 10.77 -3.42 -4.47
CA LYS A 132 9.69 -4.37 -4.17
C LYS A 132 10.14 -5.22 -2.99
N THR A 133 9.92 -4.72 -1.78
CA THR A 133 10.23 -5.53 -0.60
C THR A 133 9.24 -6.67 -0.49
N ARG A 134 9.61 -7.75 0.20
CA ARG A 134 8.74 -8.92 0.38
C ARG A 134 7.42 -8.57 1.05
N MET A 135 7.39 -7.54 1.89
CA MET A 135 6.16 -7.00 2.47
C MET A 135 5.26 -6.36 1.40
N ILE A 136 5.83 -5.51 0.54
CA ILE A 136 5.06 -4.86 -0.54
C ILE A 136 4.53 -5.90 -1.53
N GLU A 137 5.33 -6.91 -1.85
CA GLU A 137 4.90 -8.05 -2.68
C GLU A 137 3.77 -8.84 -2.04
N LEU A 138 3.86 -9.09 -0.73
CA LEU A 138 2.80 -9.75 0.04
C LEU A 138 1.48 -8.95 -0.01
N LEU A 139 1.53 -7.66 0.33
CA LEU A 139 0.35 -6.79 0.30
C LEU A 139 -0.27 -6.74 -1.10
N TYR A 140 0.57 -6.67 -2.14
CA TYR A 140 0.10 -6.69 -3.52
C TYR A 140 -0.51 -8.02 -3.93
N ALA A 141 0.12 -9.15 -3.61
CA ALA A 141 -0.42 -10.47 -3.91
C ALA A 141 -1.77 -10.70 -3.22
N THR A 142 -1.91 -10.27 -1.95
CA THR A 142 -3.18 -10.31 -1.23
C THR A 142 -4.24 -9.44 -1.92
N PHE A 143 -3.90 -8.20 -2.25
CA PHE A 143 -4.79 -7.26 -2.94
C PHE A 143 -5.25 -7.80 -4.31
N GLU A 144 -4.31 -8.29 -5.13
CA GLU A 144 -4.58 -8.82 -6.46
C GLU A 144 -5.46 -10.08 -6.39
N SER A 145 -5.12 -11.03 -5.51
CA SER A 145 -5.91 -12.25 -5.34
C SER A 145 -7.34 -11.94 -4.91
N HIS A 146 -7.52 -11.01 -3.97
CA HIS A 146 -8.85 -10.60 -3.52
C HIS A 146 -9.64 -9.90 -4.65
N LEU A 147 -9.02 -8.98 -5.39
CA LEU A 147 -9.66 -8.35 -6.55
C LEU A 147 -10.08 -9.35 -7.62
N GLN A 148 -9.23 -10.33 -7.95
CA GLN A 148 -9.56 -11.36 -8.94
C GLN A 148 -10.77 -12.19 -8.50
N LYS A 149 -10.85 -12.53 -7.21
CA LYS A 149 -12.02 -13.21 -6.64
C LYS A 149 -13.27 -12.36 -6.78
N LEU A 150 -13.22 -11.09 -6.40
CA LEU A 150 -14.36 -10.18 -6.49
C LEU A 150 -14.83 -9.95 -7.94
N ILE A 151 -13.91 -9.94 -8.91
CA ILE A 151 -14.23 -9.83 -10.34
C ILE A 151 -14.94 -11.11 -10.83
N THR A 152 -14.45 -12.27 -10.40
CA THR A 152 -15.02 -13.59 -10.77
C THR A 152 -16.42 -13.75 -10.19
N ASP A 153 -16.64 -13.30 -8.95
CA ASP A 153 -17.93 -13.35 -8.27
C ASP A 153 -18.95 -12.31 -8.78
N GLU A 154 -18.59 -11.49 -9.79
CA GLU A 154 -19.38 -10.35 -10.30
C GLU A 154 -19.79 -9.31 -9.24
N LYS A 155 -19.13 -9.31 -8.08
CA LYS A 155 -19.39 -8.39 -6.95
C LYS A 155 -18.73 -7.02 -7.11
N THR A 156 -18.03 -6.79 -8.22
CA THR A 156 -17.12 -5.64 -8.38
C THR A 156 -17.66 -4.58 -9.35
N PRO A 157 -17.86 -3.33 -8.91
CA PRO A 157 -18.12 -2.25 -9.85
C PRO A 157 -16.89 -1.99 -10.73
N TYR A 158 -17.10 -1.64 -12.01
CA TYR A 158 -16.03 -1.38 -12.98
C TYR A 158 -15.10 -2.58 -13.26
N ALA A 159 -15.58 -3.82 -13.11
CA ALA A 159 -14.80 -5.05 -13.29
C ALA A 159 -13.91 -5.05 -14.56
N ALA A 160 -14.45 -4.68 -15.73
CA ALA A 160 -13.69 -4.62 -16.99
C ALA A 160 -12.50 -3.65 -16.93
N LYS A 161 -12.69 -2.48 -16.29
CA LYS A 161 -11.64 -1.46 -16.16
C LYS A 161 -10.56 -1.89 -15.18
N ILE A 162 -10.94 -2.54 -14.08
CA ILE A 162 -10.00 -3.06 -13.07
C ILE A 162 -9.20 -4.22 -13.65
N LYS A 163 -9.84 -5.13 -14.40
CA LYS A 163 -9.15 -6.22 -15.10
C LYS A 163 -8.08 -5.67 -16.06
N LYS A 164 -8.38 -4.60 -16.80
CA LYS A 164 -7.40 -3.92 -17.65
C LYS A 164 -6.22 -3.36 -16.84
N LEU A 165 -6.48 -2.69 -15.72
CA LEU A 165 -5.43 -2.14 -14.84
C LEU A 165 -4.50 -3.23 -14.27
N LEU A 166 -5.06 -4.40 -13.92
CA LEU A 166 -4.29 -5.55 -13.44
C LEU A 166 -3.40 -6.14 -14.55
N LEU A 167 -3.92 -6.28 -15.77
CA LEU A 167 -3.12 -6.75 -16.91
C LEU A 167 -1.96 -5.79 -17.19
N GLU A 168 -2.20 -4.49 -17.14
CA GLU A 168 -1.17 -3.46 -17.33
C GLU A 168 -0.12 -3.45 -16.21
N SER A 169 -0.45 -3.83 -14.97
CA SER A 169 0.55 -3.95 -13.89
C SER A 169 1.42 -5.20 -14.05
N GLN A 170 0.85 -6.33 -14.47
CA GLN A 170 1.59 -7.57 -14.71
C GLN A 170 2.55 -7.45 -15.90
N LEU A 171 2.12 -6.84 -17.02
CA LEU A 171 2.97 -6.63 -18.20
C LEU A 171 4.20 -5.74 -17.88
N TYR A 172 4.04 -4.77 -16.97
CA TYR A 172 5.14 -3.93 -16.50
C TYR A 172 6.17 -4.75 -15.68
N GLN A 173 5.70 -5.75 -14.95
CA GLN A 173 6.56 -6.64 -14.17
C GLN A 173 7.42 -7.51 -15.09
N TYR A 174 6.83 -8.06 -16.15
CA TYR A 174 7.55 -8.86 -17.14
C TYR A 174 8.62 -8.04 -17.88
N THR A 175 8.26 -6.84 -18.34
CA THR A 175 9.19 -5.93 -19.03
C THR A 175 10.33 -5.43 -18.13
N LEU A 176 10.08 -5.19 -16.84
CA LEU A 176 11.15 -4.87 -15.89
C LEU A 176 12.11 -6.04 -15.68
N ILE A 177 11.61 -7.27 -15.55
CA ILE A 177 12.45 -8.47 -15.40
C ILE A 177 13.30 -8.70 -16.65
N ASP A 178 12.72 -8.53 -17.84
CA ASP A 178 13.43 -8.67 -19.13
C ASP A 178 14.49 -7.57 -19.31
N ASN A 179 14.20 -6.34 -18.87
CA ASN A 179 15.16 -5.24 -18.87
C ASN A 179 16.29 -5.45 -17.85
N PHE A 180 16.00 -5.97 -16.66
CA PHE A 180 17.03 -6.32 -15.67
C PHE A 180 17.92 -7.49 -16.12
N THR A 181 17.33 -8.51 -16.76
CA THR A 181 18.09 -9.65 -17.30
C THR A 181 18.88 -9.31 -18.55
N SER A 182 18.45 -8.36 -19.37
CA SER A 182 19.24 -7.85 -20.50
C SER A 182 20.38 -6.92 -20.03
N LEU A 183 20.15 -6.05 -19.04
CA LEU A 183 21.17 -5.19 -18.45
C LEU A 183 22.24 -5.99 -17.67
N SER A 184 21.86 -7.08 -17.00
CA SER A 184 22.83 -7.96 -16.32
C SER A 184 23.68 -8.76 -17.31
N LYS A 185 23.13 -9.14 -18.48
CA LYS A 185 23.87 -9.75 -19.59
C LYS A 185 24.81 -8.76 -20.30
N GLN A 186 24.46 -7.48 -20.38
CA GLN A 186 25.35 -6.43 -20.88
C GLN A 186 26.50 -6.12 -19.91
N SER A 187 26.25 -6.19 -18.59
CA SER A 187 27.29 -5.96 -17.58
C SER A 187 28.29 -7.11 -17.47
N THR A 188 27.90 -8.36 -17.78
CA THR A 188 28.82 -9.52 -17.83
C THR A 188 29.61 -9.62 -19.14
N SER A 189 29.20 -8.92 -20.19
CA SER A 189 29.93 -8.86 -21.46
C SER A 189 30.97 -7.73 -21.54
N ALA A 190 31.00 -6.81 -20.55
CA ALA A 190 31.99 -5.74 -20.47
C ALA A 190 33.31 -6.13 -19.77
N ILE A 191 33.44 -7.34 -19.22
CA ILE A 191 34.67 -7.85 -18.60
C ILE A 191 35.34 -8.87 -19.53
N ARG A 192 35.66 -8.47 -20.76
CA ARG A 192 36.66 -9.13 -21.63
C ARG A 192 37.24 -8.10 -22.59
N PHE A 193 38.15 -7.27 -22.10
CA PHE A 193 39.16 -6.63 -22.93
C PHE A 193 40.51 -6.92 -22.30
N ASN A 194 41.36 -7.60 -23.09
CA ASN A 194 42.79 -7.77 -22.86
C ASN A 194 43.51 -6.43 -22.79
#